data_AF-A0A8J7DBW0-F1
#
_entry.id   AF-A0A8J7DBW0-F1
#
_cell.length_a   1.000
_cell.length_b   1.000
_cell.length_c   1.000
_cell.angle_alpha   90.00
_cell.angle_beta   90.00
_cell.angle_gamma   90.00
#
_symmetry.space_group_name_H-M   'P 1'
#
loop_
_entity.id
_entity.type
_entity.pdbx_description
1 polymer ?
#
loop_
_entity_poly.entity_id
_entity_poly.type
_entity_poly.pdbx_seq_one_letter_code
_entity_poly.pdbx_strand_id
1 'polypeptide(L)'
;MSNRFFQTWVALALDGGLAVLPLLAVAQEPAPTHVEATADGTAIQLSWEDGDSSTYDITDWKIRLLEATDCATLSQVPEKVFSARRIVGTPVVDQATGHIAVPVLLDECVETQQSAVFIVAPQDVGTYALYRLQVPGDRAFPDEFSSYPLASLSGLQYWDGTLLVRQSTASGAEALLAFRPGPTPAGEFATCGIINPQEGACRLCP
;
A
#
# COMPACT_ATOMS: atom_id res chain seq x y z
N MET A 1 -9.40 4.76 -26.63
CA MET A 1 -10.34 4.55 -25.50
C MET A 1 -11.44 3.61 -25.99
N SER A 2 -11.26 2.31 -25.78
CA SER A 2 -12.22 1.27 -26.18
C SER A 2 -13.03 0.88 -24.95
N ASN A 3 -14.34 1.10 -24.97
CA ASN A 3 -15.25 0.67 -23.90
C ASN A 3 -15.30 -0.86 -23.84
N ARG A 4 -14.83 -1.47 -22.74
CA ARG A 4 -15.00 -2.90 -22.49
C ARG A 4 -16.12 -3.11 -21.45
N PHE A 5 -17.27 -3.59 -21.90
CA PHE A 5 -18.32 -4.16 -21.04
C PHE A 5 -18.19 -5.69 -21.10
N PHE A 6 -17.90 -6.34 -19.97
CA PHE A 6 -18.05 -7.79 -19.83
C PHE A 6 -19.39 -8.07 -19.14
N GLN A 7 -20.30 -8.77 -19.83
CA GLN A 7 -21.54 -9.28 -19.26
C GLN A 7 -21.35 -10.74 -18.87
N THR A 8 -21.28 -11.04 -17.57
CA THR A 8 -21.31 -12.42 -17.05
C THR A 8 -22.73 -12.73 -16.58
N TRP A 9 -23.34 -13.78 -17.12
CA TRP A 9 -24.70 -14.21 -16.77
C TRP A 9 -24.64 -15.35 -15.73
N VAL A 10 -25.28 -15.16 -14.57
CA VAL A 10 -25.50 -16.23 -13.58
C VAL A 10 -26.99 -16.55 -13.56
N ALA A 11 -27.36 -17.79 -13.88
CA ALA A 11 -28.74 -18.27 -13.81
C ALA A 11 -29.03 -18.82 -12.40
N LEU A 12 -29.94 -18.18 -11.68
CA LEU A 12 -30.54 -18.73 -10.45
C LEU A 12 -31.89 -19.37 -10.81
N ALA A 13 -32.02 -20.66 -10.57
CA ALA A 13 -33.29 -21.37 -10.69
C ALA A 13 -34.13 -21.13 -9.42
N LEU A 14 -35.15 -20.28 -9.54
CA LEU A 14 -36.25 -20.20 -8.58
C LEU A 14 -37.49 -20.80 -9.25
N ASP A 15 -38.10 -21.78 -8.59
CA ASP A 15 -39.37 -22.38 -9.02
C ASP A 15 -40.44 -21.29 -9.16
N GLY A 16 -40.84 -21.03 -10.41
CA GLY A 16 -41.97 -20.16 -10.74
C GLY A 16 -41.59 -18.73 -11.15
N GLY A 17 -41.14 -18.57 -12.40
CA GLY A 17 -41.05 -17.27 -13.08
C GLY A 17 -39.61 -16.83 -13.35
N LEU A 18 -39.16 -16.96 -14.60
CA LEU A 18 -37.88 -16.44 -15.10
C LEU A 18 -37.89 -14.90 -15.10
N ALA A 19 -37.60 -14.30 -13.96
CA ALA A 19 -37.15 -12.91 -13.89
C ALA A 19 -35.63 -12.91 -14.05
N VAL A 20 -35.15 -12.71 -15.28
CA VAL A 20 -33.74 -12.42 -15.55
C VAL A 20 -33.50 -10.97 -15.13
N LEU A 21 -33.15 -10.76 -13.86
CA LEU A 21 -32.62 -9.47 -13.42
C LEU A 21 -31.17 -9.37 -13.94
N PRO A 22 -30.81 -8.34 -14.73
CA PRO A 22 -29.42 -8.10 -15.05
C PRO A 22 -28.70 -7.74 -13.75
N LEU A 23 -27.90 -8.67 -13.23
CA LEU A 23 -26.86 -8.33 -12.26
C LEU A 23 -25.84 -7.50 -13.06
N LEU A 24 -25.89 -6.17 -12.91
CA LEU A 24 -24.82 -5.31 -13.39
C LEU A 24 -23.58 -5.67 -12.57
N ALA A 25 -22.76 -6.59 -13.08
CA ALA A 25 -21.39 -6.72 -12.63
C ALA A 25 -20.72 -5.38 -12.93
N VAL A 26 -20.33 -4.65 -11.89
CA VAL A 26 -19.42 -3.51 -12.05
C VAL A 26 -18.16 -4.07 -12.69
N ALA A 27 -17.83 -3.58 -13.88
CA ALA A 27 -16.63 -4.00 -14.58
C ALA A 27 -15.43 -3.45 -13.80
N GLN A 28 -14.87 -4.27 -12.91
CA GLN A 28 -13.63 -3.95 -12.23
C GLN A 28 -12.47 -4.10 -13.23
N GLU A 29 -11.53 -3.17 -13.20
CA GLU A 29 -10.31 -3.27 -14.01
C GLU A 29 -9.56 -4.55 -13.62
N PRO A 30 -9.06 -5.34 -14.60
CA PRO A 30 -8.22 -6.48 -14.29
C PRO A 30 -6.98 -6.02 -13.50
N ALA A 31 -6.53 -6.86 -12.57
CA ALA A 31 -5.29 -6.61 -11.84
C ALA A 31 -4.12 -6.44 -12.84
N PRO A 32 -3.22 -5.46 -12.62
CA PRO A 32 -2.03 -5.36 -13.44
C PRO A 32 -1.16 -6.61 -13.23
N THR A 33 -0.62 -7.13 -14.32
CA THR A 33 0.25 -8.31 -14.28
C THR A 33 1.67 -7.95 -13.88
N HIS A 34 2.04 -6.68 -14.04
CA HIS A 34 3.32 -6.15 -13.61
C HIS A 34 3.18 -4.74 -13.03
N VAL A 35 3.98 -4.46 -12.00
CA VAL A 35 4.19 -3.12 -11.46
C VAL A 35 5.66 -2.90 -11.23
N GLU A 36 6.16 -1.74 -11.66
CA GLU A 36 7.55 -1.33 -11.44
C GLU A 36 7.67 0.15 -11.10
N ALA A 37 8.76 0.50 -10.43
CA ALA A 37 9.13 1.89 -10.18
C ALA A 37 9.83 2.45 -11.43
N THR A 38 9.45 3.65 -11.86
CA THR A 38 10.02 4.35 -13.01
C THR A 38 10.42 5.79 -12.62
N ALA A 39 10.98 6.54 -13.57
CA ALA A 39 11.36 7.95 -13.38
C ALA A 39 12.23 8.19 -12.12
N ASP A 40 13.31 7.42 -11.97
CA ASP A 40 14.18 7.46 -10.79
C ASP A 40 13.46 7.20 -9.44
N GLY A 41 12.33 6.48 -9.51
CA GLY A 41 11.51 6.10 -8.37
C GLY A 41 10.42 7.11 -8.01
N THR A 42 10.11 8.11 -8.84
CA THR A 42 9.02 9.08 -8.58
C THR A 42 7.68 8.69 -9.19
N ALA A 43 7.63 7.59 -9.94
CA ALA A 43 6.40 7.06 -10.51
C ALA A 43 6.34 5.54 -10.43
N ILE A 44 5.14 4.98 -10.46
CA ILE A 44 4.90 3.57 -10.76
C ILE A 44 4.38 3.42 -12.20
N GLN A 45 4.80 2.37 -12.89
CA GLN A 45 4.19 1.92 -14.14
C GLN A 45 3.43 0.62 -13.88
N LEU A 46 2.17 0.59 -14.29
CA LEU A 46 1.30 -0.58 -14.28
C LEU A 46 1.22 -1.12 -15.70
N SER A 47 1.31 -2.43 -15.86
CA SER A 47 1.19 -3.09 -17.16
C SER A 47 0.24 -4.29 -17.08
N TRP A 48 -0.49 -4.52 -18.16
CA TRP A 48 -1.47 -5.60 -18.29
C TRP A 48 -1.06 -6.60 -19.37
N GLU A 49 -1.70 -7.78 -19.36
CA GLU A 49 -1.43 -8.86 -20.32
C GLU A 49 -1.66 -8.47 -21.78
N ASP A 50 -2.56 -7.53 -22.06
CA ASP A 50 -2.82 -7.04 -23.41
C ASP A 50 -1.80 -6.00 -23.90
N GLY A 51 -0.79 -5.68 -23.08
CA GLY A 51 0.30 -4.78 -23.42
C GLY A 51 0.00 -3.30 -23.14
N ASP A 52 -1.20 -2.98 -22.65
CA ASP A 52 -1.50 -1.63 -22.17
C ASP A 52 -0.66 -1.31 -20.93
N SER A 53 -0.37 -0.02 -20.72
CA SER A 53 0.31 0.45 -19.52
C SER A 53 -0.15 1.84 -19.09
N SER A 54 -0.03 2.12 -17.80
CA SER A 54 -0.38 3.41 -17.19
C SER A 54 0.68 3.80 -16.17
N THR A 55 0.99 5.10 -16.09
CA THR A 55 2.00 5.64 -15.18
C THR A 55 1.35 6.58 -14.17
N TYR A 56 1.71 6.42 -12.90
CA TYR A 56 1.20 7.25 -11.81
C TYR A 56 2.36 7.89 -11.06
N ASP A 57 2.33 9.23 -10.99
CA ASP A 57 3.26 10.01 -10.18
C ASP A 57 2.93 9.85 -8.69
N ILE A 58 3.96 9.64 -7.87
CA ILE A 58 3.80 9.42 -6.43
C ILE A 58 4.13 10.66 -5.58
N THR A 59 4.71 11.71 -6.16
CA THR A 59 5.27 12.85 -5.42
C THR A 59 4.23 13.70 -4.69
N ASP A 60 2.98 13.66 -5.16
CA ASP A 60 1.83 14.30 -4.51
C ASP A 60 1.18 13.44 -3.41
N TRP A 61 1.64 12.20 -3.21
CA TRP A 61 1.07 11.30 -2.21
C TRP A 61 1.50 11.73 -0.81
N LYS A 62 0.51 12.04 0.02
CA LYS A 62 0.73 12.59 1.36
C LYS A 62 0.28 11.66 2.46
N ILE A 63 0.99 11.68 3.58
CA ILE A 63 0.63 10.99 4.81
C ILE A 63 0.99 11.85 6.01
N ARG A 64 0.15 11.84 7.04
CA ARG A 64 0.46 12.42 8.34
C ARG A 64 1.15 11.36 9.19
N LEU A 65 2.40 11.63 9.58
CA LEU A 65 3.08 10.78 10.55
C LEU A 65 2.90 11.34 11.95
N LEU A 66 2.44 10.49 12.86
CA LEU A 66 2.45 10.75 14.30
C LEU A 66 3.85 10.46 14.83
N GLU A 67 4.30 11.27 15.79
CA GLU A 67 5.61 11.06 16.44
C GLU A 67 6.79 11.04 15.44
N ALA A 68 6.65 11.83 14.40
CA ALA A 68 7.61 11.94 13.31
C ALA A 68 8.93 12.59 13.76
N THR A 69 10.02 12.22 13.10
CA THR A 69 11.29 12.93 13.23
C THR A 69 11.33 14.11 12.26
N ASP A 70 11.61 15.30 12.75
CA ASP A 70 11.89 16.45 11.90
C ASP A 70 13.39 16.52 11.55
N CYS A 71 13.77 16.07 10.35
CA CYS A 71 15.18 15.99 9.96
C CYS A 71 15.91 17.34 9.91
N ALA A 72 15.20 18.47 9.83
CA ALA A 72 15.81 19.79 9.89
C ALA A 72 16.31 20.15 11.30
N THR A 73 15.60 19.71 12.34
CA THR A 73 15.89 19.99 13.74
C THR A 73 16.45 18.78 14.50
N LEU A 74 16.43 17.61 13.89
CA LEU A 74 16.76 16.30 14.48
C LEU A 74 15.98 16.04 15.77
N SER A 75 14.73 16.50 15.83
CA SER A 75 13.86 16.38 16.99
C SER A 75 12.56 15.67 16.63
N GLN A 76 11.96 14.98 17.60
CA GLN A 76 10.67 14.35 17.42
C GLN A 76 9.57 15.42 17.56
N VAL A 77 8.63 15.44 16.61
CA VAL A 77 7.46 16.31 16.63
C VAL A 77 6.18 15.48 16.76
N PRO A 78 5.12 16.00 17.43
CA PRO A 78 3.90 15.21 17.66
C PRO A 78 3.23 14.73 16.37
N GLU A 79 3.27 15.54 15.32
CA GLU A 79 2.76 15.18 14.00
C GLU A 79 3.46 16.00 12.91
N LYS A 80 3.62 15.41 11.73
CA LYS A 80 4.11 16.12 10.53
C LYS A 80 3.54 15.47 9.28
N VAL A 81 3.12 16.29 8.32
CA VAL A 81 2.67 15.81 6.99
C VAL A 81 3.88 15.69 6.09
N PHE A 82 4.02 14.54 5.45
CA PHE A 82 5.06 14.27 4.46
C PHE A 82 4.44 14.01 3.09
N SER A 83 5.15 14.42 2.04
CA SER A 83 4.95 13.91 0.69
C SER A 83 5.92 12.77 0.43
N ALA A 84 5.51 11.79 -0.39
CA ALA A 84 6.42 10.76 -0.85
C ALA A 84 7.53 11.38 -1.72
N ARG A 85 8.78 10.99 -1.46
CA ARG A 85 9.95 11.50 -2.19
C ARG A 85 10.32 10.57 -3.33
N ARG A 86 10.37 9.26 -3.05
CA ARG A 86 10.70 8.20 -4.01
C ARG A 86 10.25 6.84 -3.50
N ILE A 87 10.09 5.90 -4.42
CA ILE A 87 9.87 4.48 -4.13
C ILE A 87 11.17 3.86 -3.61
N VAL A 88 11.06 3.03 -2.58
CA VAL A 88 12.18 2.28 -2.00
C VAL A 88 11.89 0.78 -2.04
N GLY A 89 12.68 0.05 -2.81
CA GLY A 89 12.42 -1.36 -3.08
C GLY A 89 11.40 -1.55 -4.21
N THR A 90 10.70 -2.68 -4.21
CA THR A 90 9.83 -3.11 -5.31
C THR A 90 8.36 -3.01 -4.88
N PRO A 91 7.52 -2.23 -5.60
CA PRO A 91 6.08 -2.29 -5.41
C PRO A 91 5.55 -3.70 -5.71
N VAL A 92 4.47 -4.10 -5.05
CA VAL A 92 3.87 -5.43 -5.23
C VAL A 92 2.39 -5.33 -5.48
N VAL A 93 1.87 -6.21 -6.33
CA VAL A 93 0.44 -6.32 -6.64
C VAL A 93 -0.14 -7.59 -6.03
N ASP A 94 -1.31 -7.46 -5.42
CA ASP A 94 -2.16 -8.60 -5.10
C ASP A 94 -2.97 -8.99 -6.34
N GLN A 95 -2.65 -10.13 -6.92
CA GLN A 95 -3.30 -10.62 -8.14
C GLN A 95 -4.79 -10.94 -7.94
N ALA A 96 -5.25 -11.16 -6.71
CA ALA A 96 -6.66 -11.43 -6.44
C ALA A 96 -7.52 -10.15 -6.46
N THR A 97 -6.96 -9.03 -5.99
CA THR A 97 -7.72 -7.78 -5.76
C THR A 97 -7.30 -6.64 -6.71
N GLY A 98 -6.12 -6.73 -7.31
CA GLY A 98 -5.49 -5.63 -8.03
C GLY A 98 -4.90 -4.54 -7.13
N HIS A 99 -4.89 -4.73 -5.80
CA HIS A 99 -4.29 -3.77 -4.88
C HIS A 99 -2.77 -3.76 -5.06
N ILE A 100 -2.20 -2.56 -5.17
CA ILE A 100 -0.77 -2.36 -5.34
C ILE A 100 -0.22 -1.70 -4.09
N ALA A 101 0.69 -2.38 -3.40
CA ALA A 101 1.44 -1.81 -2.28
C ALA A 101 2.73 -1.15 -2.80
N VAL A 102 2.89 0.13 -2.48
CA VAL A 102 4.00 0.96 -2.94
C VAL A 102 4.82 1.44 -1.73
N PRO A 103 6.06 0.94 -1.56
CA PRO A 103 6.94 1.35 -0.48
C PRO A 103 7.62 2.67 -0.83
N VAL A 104 7.51 3.69 0.02
CA VAL A 104 8.08 5.01 -0.26
C VAL A 104 8.93 5.55 0.89
N LEU A 105 9.97 6.29 0.50
CA LEU A 105 10.73 7.15 1.40
C LEU A 105 10.00 8.50 1.53
N LEU A 106 9.77 8.92 2.77
CA LEU A 106 9.17 10.20 3.12
C LEU A 106 10.24 11.23 3.47
N ASP A 107 11.20 10.82 4.29
CA ASP A 107 12.35 11.66 4.64
C ASP A 107 13.53 10.81 5.10
N GLU A 108 14.72 11.41 5.09
CA GLU A 108 15.97 10.78 5.50
C GLU A 108 16.78 11.75 6.34
N CYS A 109 16.98 11.39 7.61
CA CYS A 109 17.85 12.10 8.53
C CYS A 109 19.21 11.36 8.61
N VAL A 110 20.15 11.89 9.41
CA VAL A 110 21.42 11.20 9.67
C VAL A 110 21.11 9.81 10.24
N GLU A 111 21.48 8.76 9.49
CA GLU A 111 21.38 7.34 9.86
C GLU A 111 19.97 6.79 10.08
N THR A 112 18.92 7.59 9.81
CA THR A 112 17.53 7.18 10.03
C THR A 112 16.65 7.58 8.86
N GLN A 113 15.79 6.66 8.44
CA GLN A 113 14.81 6.89 7.37
C GLN A 113 13.41 6.84 7.94
N GLN A 114 12.54 7.67 7.40
CA GLN A 114 11.10 7.60 7.61
C GLN A 114 10.45 7.19 6.31
N SER A 115 9.71 6.09 6.37
CA SER A 115 9.04 5.49 5.23
C SER A 115 7.55 5.25 5.53
N ALA A 116 6.80 5.02 4.46
CA ALA A 116 5.42 4.58 4.51
C ALA A 116 5.13 3.62 3.36
N VAL A 117 4.00 2.93 3.45
CA VAL A 117 3.44 2.14 2.35
C VAL A 117 2.11 2.75 1.96
N PHE A 118 1.95 3.03 0.67
CA PHE A 118 0.68 3.46 0.09
C PHE A 118 0.05 2.29 -0.65
N ILE A 119 -1.27 2.17 -0.58
CA ILE A 119 -2.02 1.19 -1.38
C ILE A 119 -2.78 1.91 -2.47
N VAL A 120 -2.51 1.52 -3.71
CA VAL A 120 -3.27 1.96 -4.89
C VAL A 120 -4.26 0.86 -5.23
N ALA A 121 -5.55 1.15 -5.23
CA ALA A 121 -6.60 0.16 -5.46
C ALA A 121 -7.52 0.59 -6.59
N PRO A 122 -7.87 -0.33 -7.52
CA PRO A 122 -8.80 -0.02 -8.60
C PRO A 122 -10.18 0.36 -8.01
N GLN A 123 -10.86 1.32 -8.65
CA GLN A 123 -12.22 1.74 -8.29
C GLN A 123 -13.19 1.37 -9.41
N ASP A 124 -12.89 1.85 -10.61
CA ASP A 124 -13.58 1.53 -11.86
C ASP A 124 -12.51 1.38 -12.97
N VAL A 125 -12.95 1.10 -14.19
CA VAL A 125 -12.06 1.06 -15.36
C VAL A 125 -11.30 2.38 -15.53
N GLY A 126 -9.99 2.31 -15.43
CA GLY A 126 -9.03 3.40 -15.59
C GLY A 126 -8.86 4.28 -14.35
N THR A 127 -9.49 3.95 -13.21
CA THR A 127 -9.46 4.78 -12.01
C THR A 127 -8.95 4.03 -10.79
N TYR A 128 -8.10 4.72 -10.03
CA TYR A 128 -7.48 4.18 -8.83
C TYR A 128 -7.65 5.14 -7.66
N ALA A 129 -7.88 4.58 -6.48
CA ALA A 129 -7.90 5.29 -5.21
C ALA A 129 -6.61 5.02 -4.42
N LEU A 130 -6.20 6.02 -3.65
CA LEU A 130 -4.98 5.99 -2.85
C LEU A 130 -5.31 5.88 -1.35
N TYR A 131 -4.83 4.82 -0.73
CA TYR A 131 -4.96 4.55 0.70
C TYR A 131 -3.59 4.57 1.37
N ARG A 132 -3.58 4.80 2.69
CA ARG A 132 -2.36 4.84 3.50
C ARG A 132 -2.39 3.61 4.40
N LEU A 133 -1.29 2.87 4.43
CA LEU A 133 -1.13 1.81 5.41
C LEU A 133 -1.00 2.43 6.81
N GLN A 134 -1.86 2.04 7.74
CA GLN A 134 -1.86 2.59 9.10
C GLN A 134 -1.09 1.67 10.05
N VAL A 135 0.12 2.08 10.41
CA VAL A 135 0.96 1.42 11.42
C VAL A 135 0.55 1.95 12.80
N PRO A 136 0.13 1.09 13.74
CA PRO A 136 -0.31 1.53 15.07
C PRO A 136 0.87 2.08 15.90
N GLY A 137 0.54 2.69 17.02
CA GLY A 137 1.48 3.16 18.02
C GLY A 137 0.73 3.67 19.25
N ASP A 138 1.38 4.53 20.03
CA ASP A 138 0.92 4.93 21.37
C ASP A 138 -0.41 5.71 21.38
N ARG A 139 -0.76 6.40 20.28
CA ARG A 139 -1.95 7.24 20.17
C ARG A 139 -2.88 6.77 19.07
N ALA A 140 -4.18 6.94 19.30
CA ALA A 140 -5.20 6.70 18.28
C ALA A 140 -5.02 7.65 17.08
N PHE A 141 -5.32 7.16 15.88
CA PHE A 141 -5.25 7.96 14.67
C PHE A 141 -6.35 9.03 14.67
N PRO A 142 -6.03 10.28 14.28
CA PRO A 142 -7.04 11.32 14.11
C PRO A 142 -7.91 11.09 12.86
N ASP A 143 -7.37 10.42 11.84
CA ASP A 143 -8.01 10.14 10.55
C ASP A 143 -7.33 8.95 9.83
N GLU A 144 -7.90 8.52 8.71
CA GLU A 144 -7.38 7.46 7.82
C GLU A 144 -6.11 7.87 7.04
N PHE A 145 -5.71 9.14 7.11
CA PHE A 145 -4.52 9.68 6.46
C PHE A 145 -3.30 9.70 7.39
N SER A 146 -3.44 9.09 8.57
CA SER A 146 -2.45 9.12 9.64
C SER A 146 -1.85 7.74 9.92
N SER A 147 -0.55 7.70 10.25
CA SER A 147 0.19 6.49 10.62
C SER A 147 1.36 6.82 11.55
N TYR A 148 1.92 5.81 12.22
CA TYR A 148 3.29 5.87 12.75
C TYR A 148 4.33 5.61 11.63
N PRO A 149 5.55 6.15 11.73
CA PRO A 149 6.58 5.97 10.71
C PRO A 149 7.07 4.52 10.64
N LEU A 150 7.33 4.04 9.43
CA LEU A 150 8.16 2.86 9.22
C LEU A 150 9.63 3.28 9.14
N ALA A 151 10.52 2.39 9.56
CA ALA A 151 11.95 2.48 9.32
C ALA A 151 12.27 2.16 7.84
N SER A 152 13.53 1.84 7.53
CA SER A 152 13.91 1.46 6.17
C SER A 152 13.13 0.24 5.70
N LEU A 153 12.40 0.37 4.59
CA LEU A 153 11.67 -0.73 3.98
C LEU A 153 12.61 -1.60 3.14
N SER A 154 12.61 -2.90 3.40
CA SER A 154 13.49 -3.85 2.72
C SER A 154 12.76 -4.92 1.92
N GLY A 155 11.43 -4.98 2.01
CA GLY A 155 10.62 -5.87 1.18
C GLY A 155 9.12 -5.73 1.43
N LEU A 156 8.33 -5.99 0.40
CA LEU A 156 6.89 -6.14 0.47
C LEU A 156 6.48 -7.45 -0.19
N GLN A 157 5.40 -8.06 0.27
CA GLN A 157 4.80 -9.22 -0.38
C GLN A 157 3.33 -9.35 0.00
N TYR A 158 2.47 -9.70 -0.97
CA TYR A 158 1.15 -10.21 -0.65
C TYR A 158 1.16 -11.74 -0.53
N TRP A 159 0.50 -12.25 0.50
CA TRP A 159 0.21 -13.67 0.67
C TRP A 159 -1.26 -13.80 1.08
N ASP A 160 -2.09 -14.38 0.19
CA ASP A 160 -3.51 -14.68 0.47
C ASP A 160 -4.26 -13.41 0.95
N GLY A 161 -4.09 -12.32 0.20
CA GLY A 161 -4.62 -10.99 0.52
C GLY A 161 -3.97 -10.28 1.72
N THR A 162 -3.11 -10.94 2.49
CA THR A 162 -2.37 -10.33 3.59
C THR A 162 -1.12 -9.63 3.05
N LEU A 163 -0.96 -8.34 3.34
CA LEU A 163 0.26 -7.61 3.02
C LEU A 163 1.30 -7.84 4.12
N LEU A 164 2.47 -8.32 3.72
CA LEU A 164 3.66 -8.46 4.55
C LEU A 164 4.61 -7.31 4.23
N VAL A 165 5.01 -6.57 5.26
CA VAL A 165 5.92 -5.43 5.17
C VAL A 165 7.17 -5.75 5.99
N ARG A 166 8.32 -5.85 5.32
CA ARG A 166 9.62 -6.03 5.97
C ARG A 166 10.31 -4.68 6.13
N GLN A 167 10.68 -4.36 7.37
CA GLN A 167 11.47 -3.19 7.68
C GLN A 167 12.75 -3.54 8.44
N SER A 168 13.74 -2.66 8.34
CA SER A 168 15.08 -2.88 8.90
C SER A 168 15.71 -1.59 9.45
N THR A 169 16.74 -1.76 10.27
CA THR A 169 17.63 -0.69 10.73
C THR A 169 18.96 -0.71 9.98
N ALA A 170 19.75 0.36 10.08
CA ALA A 170 21.12 0.42 9.56
C ALA A 170 22.06 -0.62 10.19
N SER A 171 21.81 -1.02 11.44
CA SER A 171 22.52 -2.09 12.16
C SER A 171 22.14 -3.51 11.71
N GLY A 172 21.16 -3.65 10.81
CA GLY A 172 20.71 -4.94 10.26
C GLY A 172 19.64 -5.64 11.10
N ALA A 173 19.00 -4.97 12.06
CA ALA A 173 17.81 -5.53 12.70
C ALA A 173 16.68 -5.59 11.67
N GLU A 174 15.83 -6.62 11.75
CA GLU A 174 14.70 -6.78 10.83
C GLU A 174 13.43 -7.21 11.56
N ALA A 175 12.30 -6.68 11.11
CA ALA A 175 10.97 -7.08 11.53
C ALA A 175 10.03 -7.26 10.34
N LEU A 176 9.03 -8.11 10.52
CA LEU A 176 7.95 -8.33 9.57
C LEU A 176 6.63 -7.90 10.20
N LEU A 177 5.93 -6.99 9.54
CA LEU A 177 4.59 -6.54 9.89
C LEU A 177 3.60 -7.20 8.94
N ALA A 178 2.47 -7.67 9.46
CA ALA A 178 1.41 -8.26 8.66
C ALA A 178 0.14 -7.42 8.77
N PHE A 179 -0.47 -7.13 7.62
CA PHE A 179 -1.72 -6.41 7.49
C PHE A 179 -2.73 -7.30 6.80
N ARG A 180 -3.79 -7.67 7.52
CA ARG A 180 -4.85 -8.55 6.99
C ARG A 180 -5.84 -7.73 6.18
N PRO A 181 -6.59 -8.36 5.25
CA PRO A 181 -7.73 -7.72 4.62
C PRO A 181 -8.67 -7.11 5.66
N GLY A 182 -9.15 -5.90 5.39
CA GLY A 182 -9.97 -5.11 6.30
C GLY A 182 -11.03 -4.30 5.55
N PRO A 183 -11.65 -3.30 6.18
CA PRO A 183 -12.70 -2.47 5.58
C PRO A 183 -12.17 -1.54 4.48
N THR A 184 -10.86 -1.33 4.39
CA THR A 184 -10.21 -0.57 3.32
C THR A 184 -9.18 -1.43 2.58
N PRO A 185 -8.81 -1.09 1.34
CA PRO A 185 -7.71 -1.74 0.63
C PRO A 185 -6.36 -1.73 1.35
N ALA A 186 -6.15 -0.80 2.29
CA ALA A 186 -4.97 -0.78 3.14
C ALA A 186 -4.91 -1.93 4.17
N GLY A 187 -6.04 -2.58 4.42
CA GLY A 187 -6.14 -3.63 5.43
C GLY A 187 -6.02 -3.09 6.85
N GLU A 188 -5.85 -4.01 7.80
CA GLU A 188 -5.69 -3.73 9.23
C GLU A 188 -4.42 -4.38 9.75
N PHE A 189 -3.68 -3.67 10.59
CA PHE A 189 -2.52 -4.22 11.27
C PHE A 189 -2.92 -5.44 12.10
N ALA A 190 -2.24 -6.57 11.86
CA ALA A 190 -2.53 -7.82 12.55
C ALA A 190 -1.43 -8.21 13.55
N THR A 191 -0.15 -8.11 13.14
CA THR A 191 0.97 -8.48 14.01
C THR A 191 2.28 -7.85 13.53
N CYS A 192 3.26 -7.78 14.43
CA CYS A 192 4.66 -7.56 14.10
C CYS A 192 5.52 -8.63 14.77
N GLY A 193 6.56 -9.09 14.08
CA GLY A 193 7.52 -10.05 14.61
C GLY A 193 8.95 -9.69 14.22
N ILE A 194 9.86 -9.73 15.19
CA ILE A 194 11.30 -9.59 14.95
C ILE A 194 11.81 -10.86 14.29
N ILE A 195 12.45 -10.72 13.13
CA ILE A 195 13.02 -11.84 12.36
C ILE A 195 14.55 -11.85 12.41
N ASN A 196 15.18 -10.70 12.65
CA ASN A 196 16.61 -10.61 12.95
C ASN A 196 16.86 -9.64 14.12
N PRO A 197 17.15 -10.15 15.34
CA PRO A 197 17.39 -9.31 16.49
C PRO A 197 18.82 -8.73 16.46
N GLN A 198 18.94 -7.48 16.02
CA GLN A 198 20.16 -6.67 16.17
C GLN A 198 19.85 -5.39 16.97
N GLU A 199 20.83 -4.50 17.08
CA GLU A 199 20.64 -3.19 17.71
C GLU A 199 19.44 -2.45 17.11
N GLY A 200 18.56 -1.90 17.96
CA GLY A 200 17.38 -1.16 17.52
C GLY A 200 16.17 -2.03 17.16
N ALA A 201 16.25 -3.37 17.24
CA ALA A 201 15.12 -4.25 16.94
C ALA A 201 13.84 -3.94 17.76
N CYS A 202 13.99 -3.50 19.01
CA CYS A 202 12.88 -3.12 19.87
C CYS A 202 12.08 -1.90 19.39
N ARG A 203 12.57 -1.19 18.36
CA ARG A 203 11.90 -0.03 17.74
C ARG A 203 11.22 -0.38 16.40
N LEU A 204 11.37 -1.62 15.91
CA LEU A 204 10.81 -2.05 14.63
C LEU A 204 9.39 -2.64 14.74
N CYS A 205 8.92 -2.96 15.94
CA CYS A 205 7.53 -3.31 16.15
C CYS A 205 6.85 -2.20 16.97
N PRO A 206 5.64 -1.77 16.56
CA PRO A 206 4.81 -0.89 17.37
C PRO A 206 4.32 -1.59 18.64
#